data_AF-A0A2E5EDC3-F1
#
_entry.id   AF-A0A2E5EDC3-F1
#
_cell.length_a   1.000
_cell.length_b   1.000
_cell.length_c   1.000
_cell.angle_alpha   90.00
_cell.angle_beta   90.00
_cell.angle_gamma   90.00
#
_symmetry.space_group_name_H-M   'P 1'
#
loop_
_entity.id
_entity.type
_entity.pdbx_description
1 polymer ?
#
loop_
_entity_poly.entity_id
_entity_poly.type
_entity_poly.pdbx_seq_one_letter_code
_entity_poly.pdbx_strand_id
1 'polypeptide(L)'
;MNQLNAPKHLAIVLLCAVTICGGCGSTTQVRTGRHDQFRNALVETCHLIRMSEFERAQERLDDSRSLAMNDRQVEKVDDLQRVLQGSRAMDSGDPSSASDAWLAIRDVKLKQQFVDLSIEKGINLKALADSGITERGMKP
;
A
#
# COMPACT_ATOMS: atom_id res chain seq x y z
N MET A 1 4.34 2.44 27.65
CA MET A 1 4.86 2.99 26.38
C MET A 1 5.27 1.81 25.49
N ASN A 2 4.93 1.83 24.19
CA ASN A 2 5.23 0.84 23.13
C ASN A 2 4.11 -0.13 22.67
N GLN A 3 2.89 0.38 22.42
CA GLN A 3 1.83 -0.38 21.71
C GLN A 3 1.70 -0.03 20.21
N LEU A 4 2.45 0.95 19.70
CA LEU A 4 2.34 1.44 18.31
C LEU A 4 3.27 0.74 17.29
N ASN A 5 4.05 -0.28 17.70
CA ASN A 5 4.94 -1.02 16.78
C ASN A 5 4.27 -2.24 16.11
N ALA A 6 3.15 -2.73 16.63
CA ALA A 6 2.40 -3.85 16.06
C ALA A 6 1.73 -3.60 14.68
N PRO A 7 1.23 -2.39 14.33
CA PRO A 7 0.57 -2.17 13.03
C PRO A 7 1.56 -2.20 11.84
N LYS A 8 2.83 -1.87 12.06
CA LYS A 8 3.87 -1.82 11.01
C LYS A 8 4.19 -3.20 10.42
N HIS A 9 4.25 -4.24 11.24
CA HIS A 9 4.66 -5.57 10.79
C HIS A 9 3.55 -6.35 10.07
N LEU A 10 2.27 -6.04 10.33
CA LEU A 10 1.13 -6.89 9.92
C LEU A 10 0.51 -6.49 8.58
N ALA A 11 0.48 -5.19 8.24
CA ALA A 11 -0.01 -4.70 6.95
C ALA A 11 0.75 -5.30 5.74
N ILE A 12 1.95 -5.85 5.98
CA ILE A 12 2.95 -6.08 4.94
C ILE A 12 3.25 -7.56 4.73
N VAL A 13 2.84 -8.43 5.67
CA VAL A 13 2.82 -9.88 5.45
C VAL A 13 1.79 -10.27 4.38
N LEU A 14 0.72 -9.48 4.22
CA LEU A 14 -0.38 -9.77 3.27
C LEU A 14 -0.10 -9.28 1.84
N LEU A 15 0.64 -8.17 1.66
CA LEU A 15 0.99 -7.59 0.36
C LEU A 15 1.83 -8.53 -0.52
N CYS A 16 2.75 -9.30 0.08
CA CYS A 16 3.58 -10.24 -0.68
C CYS A 16 2.78 -11.40 -1.28
N ALA A 17 1.65 -11.80 -0.68
CA ALA A 17 0.87 -12.95 -1.16
C ALA A 17 -0.01 -12.61 -2.38
N VAL A 18 -0.49 -11.36 -2.50
CA VAL A 18 -1.44 -10.96 -3.54
C VAL A 18 -0.74 -10.59 -4.87
N THR A 19 0.50 -10.11 -4.83
CA THR A 19 1.27 -9.77 -6.04
C THR A 19 1.84 -10.96 -6.80
N ILE A 20 1.99 -12.13 -6.16
CA ILE A 20 2.79 -13.26 -6.70
C ILE A 20 1.94 -14.29 -7.46
N CYS A 21 0.66 -14.48 -7.14
CA CYS A 21 -0.16 -15.57 -7.71
C CYS A 21 -1.38 -15.06 -8.48
N GLY A 22 -1.17 -14.63 -9.72
CA GLY A 22 -2.26 -14.16 -10.58
C GLY A 22 -1.98 -14.26 -12.07
N GLY A 23 -1.37 -15.37 -12.51
CA GLY A 23 -1.34 -15.82 -13.90
C GLY A 23 -0.39 -15.07 -14.84
N CYS A 24 0.82 -15.60 -15.05
CA CYS A 24 1.64 -15.31 -16.22
C CYS A 24 2.30 -16.59 -16.70
N GLY A 25 1.52 -17.42 -17.39
CA GLY A 25 2.04 -18.47 -18.25
C GLY A 25 2.08 -17.96 -19.69
N SER A 26 3.28 -17.83 -20.26
CA SER A 26 3.64 -18.01 -21.69
C SER A 26 4.76 -17.06 -22.15
N THR A 27 5.99 -17.58 -22.07
CA THR A 27 7.05 -17.56 -23.09
C THR A 27 7.02 -16.48 -24.20
N THR A 28 7.76 -15.40 -23.99
CA THR A 28 8.57 -14.75 -25.06
C THR A 28 9.73 -13.95 -24.42
N GLN A 29 10.95 -14.45 -24.62
CA GLN A 29 12.16 -14.18 -23.80
C GLN A 29 12.76 -12.75 -23.81
N VAL A 30 12.11 -11.76 -24.44
CA VAL A 30 12.49 -10.33 -24.31
C VAL A 30 11.49 -9.57 -23.41
N ARG A 31 10.25 -10.05 -23.31
CA ARG A 31 9.21 -9.54 -22.40
C ARG A 31 9.32 -10.09 -20.98
N THR A 32 10.02 -11.22 -20.80
CA THR A 32 10.25 -11.84 -19.48
C THR A 32 11.08 -10.93 -18.58
N GLY A 33 12.12 -10.26 -19.10
CA GLY A 33 12.98 -9.40 -18.30
C GLY A 33 12.24 -8.22 -17.65
N ARG A 34 11.47 -7.46 -18.43
CA ARG A 34 10.76 -6.27 -17.90
C ARG A 34 9.59 -6.65 -17.00
N HIS A 35 8.87 -7.72 -17.31
CA HIS A 35 7.81 -8.23 -16.45
C HIS A 35 8.35 -8.70 -15.09
N ASP A 36 9.46 -9.45 -15.10
CA ASP A 36 10.09 -9.95 -13.89
C ASP A 36 10.74 -8.81 -13.10
N GLN A 37 11.34 -7.83 -13.77
CA GLN A 37 11.82 -6.60 -13.14
C GLN A 37 10.69 -5.82 -12.47
N PHE A 38 9.55 -5.65 -13.15
CA PHE A 38 8.37 -5.01 -12.58
C PHE A 38 7.89 -5.75 -11.33
N ARG A 39 7.77 -7.08 -11.40
CA ARG A 39 7.35 -7.90 -10.26
C ARG A 39 8.33 -7.80 -9.10
N ASN A 40 9.63 -7.91 -9.38
CA ASN A 40 10.68 -7.84 -8.36
C ASN A 40 10.73 -6.46 -7.72
N ALA A 41 10.55 -5.39 -8.49
CA ALA A 41 10.49 -4.04 -7.98
C ALA A 41 9.28 -3.84 -7.05
N LEU A 42 8.09 -4.34 -7.41
CA LEU A 42 6.94 -4.31 -6.49
C LEU A 42 7.18 -5.10 -5.19
N VAL A 43 7.77 -6.29 -5.28
CA VAL A 43 8.09 -7.10 -4.09
C VAL A 43 9.10 -6.38 -3.19
N GLU A 44 10.11 -5.75 -3.79
CA GLU A 44 11.12 -4.97 -3.08
C GLU A 44 10.52 -3.71 -2.44
N THR A 45 9.64 -2.98 -3.14
CA THR A 45 8.88 -1.87 -2.55
C THR A 45 8.07 -2.33 -1.34
N CYS A 46 7.34 -3.44 -1.44
CA CYS A 46 6.62 -4.01 -0.28
C CYS A 46 7.57 -4.31 0.89
N HIS A 47 8.74 -4.88 0.60
CA HIS A 47 9.76 -5.13 1.62
C HIS A 47 10.26 -3.84 2.29
N LEU A 48 10.53 -2.79 1.50
CA LEU A 48 11.01 -1.50 1.99
C LEU A 48 9.95 -0.79 2.84
N ILE A 49 8.69 -0.82 2.43
CA ILE A 49 7.55 -0.35 3.26
C ILE A 49 7.56 -1.08 4.61
N ARG A 50 7.87 -2.39 4.63
CA ARG A 50 7.96 -3.19 5.87
C ARG A 50 9.00 -2.71 6.83
N MET A 51 10.14 -2.33 6.30
CA MET A 51 11.27 -1.86 7.08
C MET A 51 11.11 -0.40 7.49
N SER A 52 9.97 0.24 7.14
CA SER A 52 9.75 1.69 7.27
C SER A 52 10.81 2.51 6.52
N GLU A 53 11.42 1.94 5.49
CA GLU A 53 12.39 2.60 4.61
C GLU A 53 11.65 3.31 3.49
N PHE A 54 10.88 4.33 3.87
CA PHE A 54 9.84 4.88 3.01
C PHE A 54 10.39 5.63 1.80
N GLU A 55 11.53 6.30 1.93
CA GLU A 55 12.21 7.01 0.83
C GLU A 55 12.65 6.00 -0.24
N ARG A 56 13.35 4.95 0.18
CA ARG A 56 13.77 3.86 -0.71
C ARG A 56 12.58 3.14 -1.34
N ALA A 57 11.50 2.95 -0.59
CA ALA A 57 10.27 2.38 -1.11
C ALA A 57 9.67 3.24 -2.23
N GLN A 58 9.71 4.57 -2.08
CA GLN A 58 9.24 5.51 -3.11
C GLN A 58 10.09 5.43 -4.37
N GLU A 59 11.42 5.48 -4.24
CA GLU A 59 12.35 5.33 -5.37
C GLU A 59 12.06 4.03 -6.14
N ARG A 60 11.87 2.94 -5.41
CA ARG A 60 11.60 1.64 -6.02
C ARG A 60 10.21 1.53 -6.65
N LEU A 61 9.25 2.28 -6.13
CA LEU A 61 7.92 2.38 -6.71
C LEU A 61 7.92 3.19 -8.00
N ASP A 62 8.73 4.24 -8.08
CA ASP A 62 8.93 5.05 -9.29
C ASP A 62 9.59 4.21 -10.39
N ASP A 63 10.58 3.37 -10.05
CA ASP A 63 11.13 2.34 -10.94
C ASP A 63 10.02 1.42 -11.45
N SER A 64 9.18 0.90 -10.54
CA SER A 64 8.07 0.01 -10.90
C SER A 64 7.09 0.68 -11.86
N ARG A 65 6.78 1.97 -11.66
CA ARG A 65 5.95 2.76 -12.57
C ARG A 65 6.56 2.81 -13.97
N SER A 66 7.86 3.09 -14.07
CA SER A 66 8.56 3.14 -15.36
C SER A 66 8.55 1.78 -16.08
N LEU A 67 8.52 0.67 -15.32
CA LEU A 67 8.52 -0.69 -15.85
C LEU A 67 7.12 -1.19 -16.25
N ALA A 68 6.04 -0.55 -15.78
CA ALA A 68 4.66 -0.92 -16.11
C ALA A 68 4.42 -0.86 -17.64
N MET A 69 3.71 -1.86 -18.15
CA MET A 69 3.48 -2.07 -19.59
C MET A 69 1.99 -1.98 -19.98
N ASN A 70 1.09 -1.90 -19.01
CA ASN A 70 -0.35 -1.82 -19.22
C ASN A 70 -1.03 -1.15 -18.03
N ASP A 71 -2.28 -0.72 -18.23
CA ASP A 71 -3.06 0.00 -17.23
C ASP A 71 -3.22 -0.78 -15.94
N ARG A 72 -3.41 -2.10 -16.02
CA ARG A 72 -3.51 -2.96 -14.83
C ARG A 72 -2.23 -2.95 -13.99
N GLN A 73 -1.06 -2.89 -14.61
CA GLN A 73 0.21 -2.76 -13.90
C GLN A 73 0.38 -1.36 -13.30
N VAL A 74 -0.06 -0.32 -14.00
CA VAL A 74 -0.08 1.05 -13.46
C VAL A 74 -0.99 1.14 -12.24
N GLU A 75 -2.17 0.53 -12.29
CA GLU A 75 -3.10 0.47 -11.16
C GLU A 75 -2.48 -0.23 -9.93
N LYS A 76 -1.69 -1.29 -10.14
CA LYS A 76 -0.97 -1.95 -9.03
C LYS A 76 0.06 -1.01 -8.39
N VAL A 77 0.76 -0.21 -9.19
CA VAL A 77 1.71 0.80 -8.68
C VAL A 77 0.95 1.90 -7.93
N ASP A 78 -0.19 2.37 -8.46
CA ASP A 78 -1.04 3.36 -7.79
C ASP A 78 -1.56 2.83 -6.44
N ASP A 79 -2.02 1.58 -6.39
CA ASP A 79 -2.47 0.95 -5.14
C ASP A 79 -1.33 0.82 -4.14
N LEU A 80 -0.13 0.42 -4.58
CA LEU A 80 1.04 0.34 -3.71
C LEU A 80 1.53 1.72 -3.24
N GLN A 81 1.31 2.77 -4.05
CA GLN A 81 1.54 4.16 -3.63
C GLN A 81 0.61 4.56 -2.48
N ARG A 82 -0.65 4.16 -2.53
CA ARG A 82 -1.62 4.39 -1.44
C ARG A 82 -1.25 3.66 -0.17
N VAL A 83 -0.77 2.42 -0.30
CA VAL A 83 -0.20 1.67 0.82
C VAL A 83 0.95 2.44 1.45
N LEU A 84 1.95 2.85 0.65
CA LEU A 84 3.12 3.60 1.13
C LEU A 84 2.71 4.89 1.83
N GLN A 85 1.77 5.65 1.26
CA GLN A 85 1.22 6.87 1.86
C GLN A 85 0.59 6.59 3.22
N GLY A 86 -0.27 5.58 3.32
CA GLY A 86 -0.92 5.26 4.58
C GLY A 86 0.04 4.70 5.63
N SER A 87 1.05 3.92 5.22
CA SER A 87 2.12 3.46 6.12
C SER A 87 2.96 4.61 6.67
N ARG A 88 3.31 5.61 5.85
CA ARG A 88 3.99 6.84 6.30
C ARG A 88 3.12 7.62 7.28
N ALA A 89 1.84 7.79 6.98
CA ALA A 89 0.91 8.53 7.84
C ALA A 89 0.76 7.85 9.22
N MET A 90 0.67 6.53 9.26
CA MET A 90 0.68 5.77 10.53
C MET A 90 1.99 5.93 11.30
N ASP A 91 3.14 5.92 10.61
CA ASP A 91 4.44 6.13 11.24
C ASP A 91 4.57 7.52 11.86
N SER A 92 4.01 8.54 11.19
CA SER A 92 3.93 9.91 11.72
C SER A 92 2.84 10.14 12.77
N GLY A 93 2.07 9.10 13.13
CA GLY A 93 0.98 9.22 14.11
C GLY A 93 -0.29 9.92 13.58
N ASP A 94 -0.50 9.92 12.26
CA ASP A 94 -1.67 10.46 11.58
C ASP A 94 -2.55 9.33 11.00
N PRO A 95 -3.42 8.72 11.83
CA PRO A 95 -4.28 7.62 11.39
C PRO A 95 -5.42 8.06 10.47
N SER A 96 -5.78 9.36 10.43
CA SER A 96 -6.83 9.87 9.54
C SER A 96 -6.33 9.88 8.10
N SER A 97 -5.15 10.47 7.86
CA SER A 97 -4.51 10.43 6.54
C SER A 97 -4.18 8.99 6.09
N ALA A 98 -3.86 8.10 7.03
CA ALA A 98 -3.68 6.68 6.71
C ALA A 98 -4.96 6.01 6.20
N SER A 99 -6.09 6.32 6.85
CA SER A 99 -7.40 5.84 6.41
C SER A 99 -7.76 6.31 5.03
N ASP A 100 -7.64 7.60 4.77
CA ASP A 100 -7.95 8.19 3.47
C ASP A 100 -7.10 7.56 2.35
N ALA A 101 -5.82 7.33 2.62
CA ALA A 101 -4.93 6.66 1.67
C ALA A 101 -5.38 5.21 1.39
N TRP A 102 -5.62 4.40 2.42
CA TRP A 102 -5.98 2.98 2.23
C TRP A 102 -7.39 2.79 1.64
N LEU A 103 -8.34 3.67 1.96
CA LEU A 103 -9.68 3.64 1.35
C LEU A 103 -9.66 4.02 -0.14
N ALA A 104 -8.63 4.75 -0.59
CA ALA A 104 -8.44 5.11 -2.00
C ALA A 104 -7.82 4.00 -2.87
N ILE A 105 -7.42 2.85 -2.28
CA ILE A 105 -6.95 1.67 -3.03
C ILE A 105 -8.06 1.18 -3.99
N ARG A 106 -7.73 0.78 -5.21
CA ARG A 106 -8.68 0.25 -6.19
C ARG A 106 -8.87 -1.25 -6.08
N ASP A 107 -7.80 -2.00 -5.80
CA ASP A 107 -7.90 -3.43 -5.53
C ASP A 107 -8.79 -3.67 -4.29
N VAL A 108 -9.99 -4.19 -4.55
CA VAL A 108 -11.02 -4.42 -3.51
C VAL A 108 -10.54 -5.42 -2.46
N LYS A 109 -9.77 -6.45 -2.85
CA LYS A 109 -9.27 -7.44 -1.90
C LYS A 109 -8.22 -6.83 -0.99
N LEU A 110 -7.29 -6.07 -1.57
CA LEU A 110 -6.26 -5.36 -0.80
C LEU A 110 -6.89 -4.33 0.13
N LYS A 111 -7.85 -3.53 -0.35
CA LYS A 111 -8.59 -2.57 0.48
C LYS A 111 -9.27 -3.27 1.65
N GLN A 112 -9.99 -4.37 1.42
CA GLN A 112 -10.68 -5.09 2.48
C GLN A 112 -9.70 -5.60 3.54
N GLN A 113 -8.50 -6.05 3.14
CA GLN A 113 -7.46 -6.47 4.09
C GLN A 113 -7.01 -5.32 5.00
N PHE A 114 -6.87 -4.10 4.47
CA PHE A 114 -6.57 -2.92 5.30
C PHE A 114 -7.71 -2.56 6.25
N VAL A 115 -8.97 -2.68 5.79
CA VAL A 115 -10.15 -2.48 6.64
C VAL A 115 -10.18 -3.50 7.77
N ASP A 116 -10.03 -4.79 7.47
CA ASP A 116 -10.06 -5.85 8.50
C ASP A 116 -8.92 -5.69 9.52
N LEU A 117 -7.72 -5.38 9.03
CA LEU A 117 -6.55 -5.15 9.90
C LEU A 117 -6.77 -3.95 10.82
N SER A 118 -7.38 -2.88 10.32
CA SER A 118 -7.64 -1.70 11.13
C SER A 118 -8.61 -1.99 12.27
N ILE A 119 -9.67 -2.76 12.01
CA ILE A 119 -10.64 -3.20 13.01
C ILE A 119 -9.94 -4.05 14.08
N GLU A 120 -9.08 -4.99 13.69
CA GLU A 120 -8.30 -5.83 14.62
C GLU A 120 -7.42 -4.99 15.56
N LYS A 121 -6.87 -3.88 15.05
CA LYS A 121 -6.03 -2.95 15.83
C LYS A 121 -6.82 -1.88 16.59
N GLY A 122 -8.15 -1.93 16.56
CA GLY A 122 -9.02 -0.94 17.20
C GLY A 122 -9.01 0.42 16.50
N ILE A 123 -8.54 0.49 15.25
CA ILE A 123 -8.54 1.68 14.39
C ILE A 123 -9.80 1.60 13.53
N ASN A 124 -10.78 2.46 13.80
CA ASN A 124 -11.97 2.53 12.96
C ASN A 124 -11.72 3.47 11.77
N LEU A 125 -11.21 2.92 10.66
CA LEU A 125 -10.92 3.71 9.44
C LEU A 125 -12.13 4.48 8.93
N LYS A 126 -13.33 3.88 9.01
CA LYS A 126 -14.56 4.54 8.58
C LYS A 126 -14.87 5.76 9.46
N ALA A 127 -14.80 5.60 10.78
CA ALA A 127 -15.01 6.72 11.71
C ALA A 127 -13.94 7.80 11.56
N LEU A 128 -12.69 7.44 11.24
CA LEU A 128 -11.60 8.40 11.02
C LEU A 128 -11.74 9.19 9.72
N ALA A 129 -12.20 8.53 8.65
CA ALA A 129 -12.53 9.19 7.38
C ALA A 129 -13.74 10.13 7.56
N ASP A 130 -14.76 9.69 8.31
CA ASP A 130 -15.94 10.49 8.60
C ASP A 130 -15.61 11.68 9.55
N SER A 131 -14.66 11.54 10.48
CA SER A 131 -14.26 12.60 11.41
C SER A 131 -13.37 13.68 10.79
N GLY A 132 -12.59 13.35 9.76
CA GLY A 132 -11.76 14.32 9.02
C GLY A 132 -12.60 15.37 8.26
N ILE A 133 -13.86 15.05 7.97
CA ILE A 133 -14.83 15.99 7.39
C ILE A 133 -15.35 16.97 8.46
N THR A 134 -15.42 16.55 9.72
CA THR A 134 -16.01 17.34 10.80
C THR A 134 -15.10 18.46 11.32
N GLU A 135 -13.77 18.29 11.27
CA GLU A 135 -12.83 19.31 11.78
C GLU A 135 -12.63 20.51 10.85
N ARG A 136 -13.05 20.45 9.58
CA ARG A 136 -13.04 21.62 8.68
C ARG A 136 -14.30 22.49 8.77
N GLY A 137 -15.29 22.10 9.58
CA GLY A 137 -16.60 22.74 9.63
C GLY A 137 -16.93 23.57 10.88
N MET A 138 -16.08 23.59 11.90
CA MET A 138 -16.33 24.35 13.13
C MET A 138 -15.23 25.40 13.37
N LYS A 139 -15.45 26.59 12.81
CA LYS A 139 -14.93 27.81 13.43
C LYS A 139 -16.01 28.37 14.38
N PRO A 140 -15.60 28.92 15.54
CA PRO A 140 -16.52 29.51 16.52
C PRO A 140 -17.30 30.70 15.95
#